data_AF-A0A5J4Q473-F1
#
_entry.id   AF-A0A5J4Q473-F1
#
_cell.length_a   1.000
_cell.length_b   1.000
_cell.length_c   1.000
_cell.angle_alpha   90.00
_cell.angle_beta   90.00
_cell.angle_gamma   90.00
#
_symmetry.space_group_name_H-M   'P 1'
#
loop_
_entity.id
_entity.type
_entity.pdbx_description
1 polymer ?
#
loop_
_entity_poly.entity_id
_entity_poly.type
_entity_poly.pdbx_seq_one_letter_code
_entity_poly.pdbx_strand_id
1 'polypeptide(L)'
;MNAFEQIIGHIENSKSFVLEAGAGSGKTYTLIQTLNYLIEHKGDLLKKSNQKIVCITYTNVAKNEINDRIENNDLVLVSTIHEFLWNSIKQYQKQLKKELCKLNEINLERDKAKGKTDSRYIENLVDRIDSIDKVEYNDTSFNDFEKGIIQHDDVIEIVKLMYENYLLLTDILSEKFPYLFVDEYQDTASATITCLIDYLLNRNLCKIILGFYGDSHQKIYDYGVGDLEKYYVSNGGFIELVKKEENYRSSLSVVNLLNNFRKNIQQIPQTASEGSVKFIYWKEHPEKLKKDIRKYNTEISIFKNQFYDAVISKLSANGWVFDGASNDKGKVLVLANSRVAQRAGFGNLYSIFSRRFGQSTKERLLDRNHPLLTFFVGTIDKKTSQERKTGLEHLISFWNESNQPVVHLANINFNTVHISIKEKQIQILNHS
;
A
#
# COMPACT_ATOMS: atom_id res chain seq x y z
N MET A 1 2.65 15.25 28.87
CA MET A 1 3.73 14.45 28.26
C MET A 1 3.33 14.14 26.83
N ASN A 2 4.08 14.63 25.85
CA ASN A 2 3.81 14.37 24.42
C ASN A 2 3.95 12.86 24.15
N ALA A 3 3.23 12.32 23.16
CA ALA A 3 3.28 10.90 22.79
C ALA A 3 4.70 10.36 22.61
N PHE A 4 5.62 11.15 22.05
CA PHE A 4 7.03 10.77 21.91
C PHE A 4 7.72 10.51 23.26
N GLU A 5 7.53 11.40 24.24
CA GLU A 5 8.10 11.25 25.58
C GLU A 5 7.56 10.02 26.30
N GLN A 6 6.28 9.70 26.10
CA GLN A 6 5.68 8.47 26.64
C GLN A 6 6.31 7.22 26.01
N ILE A 7 6.50 7.21 24.67
CA ILE A 7 7.19 6.13 23.96
C ILE A 7 8.60 5.91 24.52
N ILE A 8 9.38 6.98 24.68
CA ILE A 8 10.73 6.87 25.26
C ILE A 8 10.67 6.34 26.69
N GLY A 9 9.72 6.82 27.50
CA GLY A 9 9.48 6.29 28.84
C GLY A 9 9.19 4.79 28.84
N HIS A 10 8.39 4.28 27.90
CA HIS A 10 8.14 2.85 27.78
C HIS A 10 9.40 2.07 27.36
N ILE A 11 10.15 2.59 26.39
CA ILE A 11 11.41 1.99 25.90
C ILE A 11 12.42 1.85 27.05
N GLU A 12 12.66 2.91 27.82
CA GLU A 12 13.63 2.88 28.93
C GLU A 12 13.18 1.95 30.06
N ASN A 13 11.87 1.75 30.22
CA ASN A 13 11.31 0.78 31.17
C ASN A 13 11.13 -0.62 30.58
N SER A 14 11.70 -0.92 29.41
CA SER A 14 11.59 -2.22 28.73
C SER A 14 10.15 -2.68 28.47
N LYS A 15 9.25 -1.74 28.18
CA LYS A 15 7.84 -1.98 27.89
C LYS A 15 7.53 -1.81 26.41
N SER A 16 6.82 -2.78 25.85
CA SER A 16 6.25 -2.70 24.50
C SER A 16 5.04 -1.77 24.48
N PHE A 17 4.73 -1.19 23.32
CA PHE A 17 3.68 -0.17 23.20
C PHE A 17 2.95 -0.21 21.85
N VAL A 18 1.78 0.43 21.83
CA VAL A 18 1.03 0.79 20.62
C VAL A 18 0.81 2.29 20.62
N LEU A 19 1.25 2.96 19.56
CA LEU A 19 0.90 4.33 19.27
C LEU A 19 -0.37 4.35 18.41
N GLU A 20 -1.48 4.74 19.04
CA GLU A 20 -2.73 5.04 18.35
C GLU A 20 -2.72 6.50 17.90
N ALA A 21 -2.62 6.71 16.58
CA ALA A 21 -2.36 8.01 16.00
C ALA A 21 -3.25 8.24 14.77
N GLY A 22 -4.27 9.08 14.91
CA GLY A 22 -5.23 9.35 13.82
C GLY A 22 -4.60 9.98 12.57
N ALA A 23 -5.34 10.03 11.47
CA ALA A 23 -4.86 10.60 10.21
C ALA A 23 -4.33 12.03 10.41
N GLY A 24 -3.16 12.34 9.84
CA GLY A 24 -2.57 13.68 9.94
C GLY A 24 -1.87 14.01 11.27
N SER A 25 -1.75 13.04 12.19
CA SER A 25 -1.07 13.22 13.47
C SER A 25 0.46 13.22 13.39
N GLY A 26 1.05 12.73 12.30
CA GLY A 26 2.50 12.59 12.20
C GLY A 26 3.03 11.29 12.82
N LYS A 27 2.25 10.21 12.82
CA LYS A 27 2.68 8.85 13.19
C LYS A 27 4.08 8.46 12.66
N THR A 28 4.29 8.55 11.35
CA THR A 28 5.59 8.22 10.72
C THR A 28 6.70 9.15 11.20
N TYR A 29 6.39 10.42 11.49
CA TYR A 29 7.36 11.34 12.09
C TYR A 29 7.76 10.88 13.49
N THR A 30 6.80 10.51 14.34
CA THR A 30 7.09 9.95 15.67
C THR A 30 7.91 8.66 15.59
N LEU A 31 7.61 7.76 14.64
CA LEU A 31 8.41 6.55 14.40
C LEU A 31 9.87 6.88 14.05
N ILE A 32 10.11 7.84 13.14
CA ILE A 32 11.46 8.29 12.78
C ILE A 32 12.17 8.91 13.99
N GLN A 33 11.47 9.72 14.81
CA GLN A 33 12.04 10.25 16.04
C GLN A 33 12.47 9.13 17.00
N THR A 34 11.65 8.09 17.16
CA THR A 34 11.99 6.92 17.99
C THR A 34 13.22 6.18 17.46
N LEU A 35 13.31 5.99 16.14
CA LEU A 35 14.48 5.36 15.51
C LEU A 35 15.75 6.19 15.74
N ASN A 36 15.70 7.50 15.49
CA ASN A 36 16.84 8.40 15.69
C ASN A 36 17.27 8.45 17.16
N TYR A 37 16.33 8.47 18.10
CA TYR A 37 16.63 8.38 19.52
C TYR A 37 17.43 7.11 19.86
N LEU A 38 17.00 5.95 19.38
CA LEU A 38 17.71 4.68 19.62
C LEU A 38 19.08 4.63 18.94
N ILE A 39 19.20 5.15 17.72
CA ILE A 39 20.49 5.27 17.03
C ILE A 39 21.46 6.11 17.88
N GLU A 40 21.01 7.25 18.38
CA GLU A 40 21.84 8.19 19.15
C GLU A 40 22.20 7.66 20.54
N HIS A 41 21.23 7.09 21.27
CA HIS A 41 21.39 6.76 22.69
C HIS A 41 21.74 5.29 22.96
N LYS A 42 21.36 4.37 22.07
CA LYS A 42 21.60 2.92 22.22
C LYS A 42 22.51 2.35 21.11
N GLY A 43 22.82 3.13 20.08
CA GLY A 43 23.52 2.65 18.89
C GLY A 43 24.90 2.01 19.15
N ASP A 44 25.71 2.59 20.03
CA ASP A 44 27.03 2.03 20.36
C ASP A 44 26.94 0.68 21.08
N LEU A 45 25.95 0.51 21.95
CA LEU A 45 25.70 -0.75 22.63
C LEU A 45 25.21 -1.81 21.63
N LEU A 46 24.28 -1.45 20.75
CA LEU A 46 23.76 -2.33 19.71
C LEU A 46 24.88 -2.81 18.76
N LYS A 47 25.78 -1.90 18.33
CA LYS A 47 26.93 -2.24 17.50
C LYS A 47 27.85 -3.25 18.18
N LYS A 48 28.19 -3.04 19.46
CA LYS A 48 29.07 -3.94 20.22
C LYS A 48 28.46 -5.35 20.36
N SER A 49 27.15 -5.43 20.50
CA SER A 49 26.42 -6.69 20.63
C SER A 49 26.01 -7.31 19.29
N ASN A 50 26.40 -6.70 18.14
CA ASN A 50 25.97 -7.10 16.80
C ASN A 50 24.43 -7.20 16.65
N GLN A 51 23.72 -6.31 17.32
CA GLN A 51 22.27 -6.20 17.32
C GLN A 51 21.80 -5.15 16.34
N LYS A 52 20.56 -5.28 15.86
CA LYS A 52 19.92 -4.29 14.98
C LYS A 52 18.54 -3.89 15.48
N ILE A 53 18.12 -2.69 15.11
CA ILE A 53 16.73 -2.23 15.23
C ILE A 53 15.99 -2.69 13.98
N VAL A 54 14.75 -3.17 14.12
CA VAL A 54 13.91 -3.56 12.99
C VAL A 54 12.77 -2.56 12.83
N CYS A 55 12.54 -2.10 11.60
CA CYS A 55 11.38 -1.31 11.24
C CYS A 55 10.64 -2.01 10.08
N ILE A 56 9.43 -2.46 10.36
CA ILE A 56 8.57 -3.18 9.44
C ILE A 56 7.53 -2.22 8.87
N THR A 57 7.37 -2.22 7.55
CA THR A 57 6.32 -1.44 6.87
C THR A 57 5.41 -2.35 6.03
N TYR A 58 4.25 -1.82 5.66
CA TYR A 58 3.32 -2.53 4.80
C TYR A 58 3.71 -2.45 3.30
N THR A 59 4.36 -1.37 2.84
CA THR A 59 4.72 -1.18 1.42
C THR A 59 6.20 -0.87 1.20
N ASN A 60 6.70 -1.23 0.02
CA ASN A 60 8.05 -0.85 -0.44
C ASN A 60 8.25 0.67 -0.52
N VAL A 61 7.18 1.44 -0.79
CA VAL A 61 7.26 2.92 -0.82
C VAL A 61 7.54 3.45 0.59
N ALA A 62 6.79 2.98 1.59
CA ALA A 62 7.01 3.37 2.99
C ALA A 62 8.38 2.89 3.50
N LYS A 63 8.80 1.67 3.12
CA LYS A 63 10.14 1.15 3.42
C LYS A 63 11.23 2.11 2.94
N ASN A 64 11.19 2.49 1.66
CA ASN A 64 12.20 3.37 1.08
C ASN A 64 12.14 4.77 1.70
N GLU A 65 10.94 5.32 1.92
CA GLU A 65 10.77 6.62 2.56
C GLU A 65 11.36 6.66 3.98
N ILE A 66 11.12 5.63 4.80
CA ILE A 66 11.70 5.53 6.14
C ILE A 66 13.22 5.41 6.05
N ASN A 67 13.73 4.55 5.15
CA ASN A 67 15.16 4.33 4.99
C ASN A 67 15.91 5.59 4.55
N ASP A 68 15.32 6.38 3.66
CA ASP A 68 15.87 7.68 3.23
C ASP A 68 15.88 8.69 4.39
N ARG A 69 14.81 8.74 5.20
CA ARG A 69 14.69 9.66 6.35
C ARG A 69 15.66 9.36 7.50
N ILE A 70 16.12 8.13 7.63
CA ILE A 70 17.16 7.73 8.59
C ILE A 70 18.55 7.68 7.96
N GLU A 71 18.73 8.24 6.76
CA GLU A 71 20.00 8.32 6.03
C GLU A 71 20.65 6.95 5.78
N ASN A 72 19.84 5.90 5.52
CA ASN A 72 20.30 4.53 5.29
C ASN A 72 21.18 3.98 6.42
N ASN A 73 20.86 4.30 7.68
CA ASN A 73 21.66 3.87 8.83
C ASN A 73 21.71 2.34 8.98
N ASP A 74 22.90 1.76 8.93
CA ASP A 74 23.14 0.31 9.00
C ASP A 74 22.63 -0.39 10.27
N LEU A 75 22.40 0.36 11.36
CA LEU A 75 21.83 -0.18 12.60
C LEU A 75 20.35 -0.55 12.45
N VAL A 76 19.64 0.03 11.48
CA VAL A 76 18.21 -0.18 11.29
C VAL A 76 17.97 -1.04 10.07
N LEU A 77 17.36 -2.20 10.28
CA LEU A 77 16.83 -3.04 9.22
C LEU A 77 15.41 -2.58 8.89
N VAL A 78 15.25 -1.82 7.80
CA VAL A 78 13.94 -1.44 7.27
C VAL A 78 13.50 -2.45 6.21
N SER A 79 12.33 -3.06 6.38
CA SER A 79 11.83 -4.08 5.45
C SER A 79 10.30 -4.11 5.42
N THR A 80 9.72 -4.75 4.40
CA THR A 80 8.29 -5.07 4.45
C THR A 80 8.02 -6.21 5.43
N ILE A 81 6.75 -6.43 5.80
CA ILE A 81 6.33 -7.54 6.65
C ILE A 81 6.84 -8.89 6.09
N HIS A 82 6.59 -9.17 4.81
CA HIS A 82 6.97 -10.45 4.20
C HIS A 82 8.49 -10.63 4.14
N GLU A 83 9.23 -9.59 3.78
CA GLU A 83 10.69 -9.63 3.78
C GLU A 83 11.24 -9.94 5.17
N PHE A 84 10.72 -9.28 6.22
CA PHE A 84 11.16 -9.56 7.59
C PHE A 84 10.86 -10.99 8.01
N LEU A 85 9.61 -11.43 7.84
CA LEU A 85 9.16 -12.75 8.25
C LEU A 85 9.91 -13.86 7.50
N TRP A 86 10.13 -13.70 6.20
CA TRP A 86 10.91 -14.68 5.44
C TRP A 86 12.38 -14.67 5.88
N ASN A 87 13.00 -13.50 6.04
CA ASN A 87 14.38 -13.39 6.48
C ASN A 87 14.60 -13.96 7.89
N SER A 88 13.57 -13.98 8.74
CA SER A 88 13.66 -14.56 10.08
C SER A 88 13.73 -16.08 10.07
N ILE A 89 13.21 -16.75 9.04
CA ILE A 89 13.14 -18.22 8.98
C ILE A 89 13.94 -18.89 7.87
N LYS A 90 14.29 -18.19 6.78
CA LYS A 90 14.85 -18.78 5.54
C LYS A 90 16.09 -19.66 5.71
N GLN A 91 16.88 -19.45 6.75
CA GLN A 91 18.10 -20.23 7.00
C GLN A 91 17.83 -21.60 7.62
N TYR A 92 16.66 -21.83 8.22
CA TYR A 92 16.32 -23.05 8.95
C TYR A 92 15.62 -24.08 8.04
N GLN A 93 16.31 -24.46 6.97
CA GLN A 93 15.74 -25.27 5.88
C GLN A 93 15.19 -26.64 6.34
N LYS A 94 15.82 -27.28 7.33
CA LYS A 94 15.34 -28.54 7.89
C LYS A 94 13.96 -28.39 8.56
N GLN A 95 13.81 -27.34 9.37
CA GLN A 95 12.56 -27.02 10.05
C GLN A 95 11.50 -26.53 9.04
N LEU A 96 11.90 -25.69 8.08
CA LEU A 96 11.06 -25.22 6.98
C LEU A 96 10.43 -26.38 6.20
N LYS A 97 11.23 -27.38 5.79
CA LYS A 97 10.73 -28.57 5.09
C LYS A 97 9.66 -29.30 5.90
N LYS A 98 9.88 -29.47 7.21
CA LYS A 98 8.89 -30.09 8.10
C LYS A 98 7.59 -29.28 8.19
N GLU A 99 7.69 -27.98 8.42
CA GLU A 99 6.49 -27.13 8.51
C GLU A 99 5.79 -26.94 7.15
N LEU A 100 6.52 -27.04 6.03
CA LEU A 100 5.96 -27.02 4.69
C LEU A 100 5.06 -28.24 4.45
N CYS A 101 5.48 -29.44 4.86
CA CYS A 101 4.63 -30.63 4.81
C CYS A 101 3.34 -30.44 5.62
N LYS A 102 3.45 -29.94 6.85
CA LYS A 102 2.30 -29.67 7.72
C LYS A 102 1.36 -28.62 7.12
N LEU A 103 1.91 -27.54 6.57
CA LEU A 103 1.13 -26.49 5.93
C LEU A 103 0.37 -27.01 4.71
N ASN A 104 1.03 -27.84 3.91
CA ASN A 104 0.41 -28.51 2.76
C ASN A 104 -0.78 -29.38 3.18
N GLU A 105 -0.63 -30.19 4.23
CA GLU A 105 -1.71 -31.03 4.75
C GLU A 105 -2.92 -30.19 5.20
N ILE A 106 -2.68 -29.15 6.01
CA ILE A 106 -3.73 -28.22 6.49
C ILE A 106 -4.47 -27.60 5.31
N ASN A 107 -3.74 -27.14 4.30
CA ASN A 107 -4.34 -26.46 3.17
C ASN A 107 -5.05 -27.40 2.19
N LEU A 108 -4.57 -28.63 2.04
CA LEU A 108 -5.25 -29.68 1.29
C LEU A 108 -6.58 -30.06 1.94
N GLU A 109 -6.60 -30.24 3.26
CA GLU A 109 -7.83 -30.50 4.02
C GLU A 109 -8.82 -29.34 3.90
N ARG A 110 -8.34 -28.10 3.97
CA ARG A 110 -9.14 -26.88 3.78
C ARG A 110 -9.77 -26.83 2.38
N ASP A 111 -9.04 -27.23 1.34
CA ASP A 111 -9.56 -27.30 -0.03
C ASP A 111 -10.59 -28.43 -0.20
N LYS A 112 -10.33 -29.62 0.37
CA LYS A 112 -11.28 -30.74 0.40
C LYS A 112 -12.59 -30.37 1.11
N ALA A 113 -12.50 -29.70 2.25
CA ALA A 113 -13.67 -29.21 3.00
C ALA A 113 -14.51 -28.19 2.22
N LYS A 114 -13.90 -27.46 1.27
CA LYS A 114 -14.59 -26.54 0.36
C LYS A 114 -15.13 -27.21 -0.90
N GLY A 115 -15.00 -28.53 -1.03
CA GLY A 115 -15.45 -29.29 -2.19
C GLY A 115 -14.64 -29.03 -3.47
N LYS A 116 -13.41 -28.52 -3.35
CA LYS A 116 -12.54 -28.35 -4.53
C LYS A 116 -12.02 -29.72 -4.98
N THR A 117 -12.22 -30.02 -6.26
CA THR A 117 -11.74 -31.25 -6.90
C THR A 117 -10.32 -31.14 -7.45
N ASP A 118 -9.87 -29.91 -7.72
CA ASP A 118 -8.52 -29.60 -8.21
C ASP A 118 -7.82 -28.72 -7.16
N SER A 119 -7.05 -29.37 -6.28
CA SER A 119 -6.24 -28.68 -5.27
C SER A 119 -4.80 -28.60 -5.75
N ARG A 120 -4.20 -27.43 -5.54
CA ARG A 120 -2.77 -27.20 -5.80
C ARG A 120 -1.86 -27.81 -4.72
N TYR A 121 -2.43 -28.29 -3.62
CA TYR A 121 -1.72 -28.96 -2.53
C TYR A 121 -1.73 -30.47 -2.74
N ILE A 122 -0.71 -31.17 -2.25
CA ILE A 122 -0.36 -32.51 -2.73
C ILE A 122 -0.46 -33.54 -1.61
N GLU A 123 -1.02 -34.72 -1.89
CA GLU A 123 -1.01 -35.82 -0.92
C GLU A 123 0.40 -36.37 -0.68
N ASN A 124 0.71 -36.69 0.59
CA ASN A 124 1.97 -37.28 1.03
C ASN A 124 3.21 -36.49 0.56
N LEU A 125 3.20 -35.16 0.70
CA LEU A 125 4.38 -34.32 0.39
C LEU A 125 5.62 -34.76 1.19
N VAL A 126 5.42 -35.31 2.38
CA VAL A 126 6.49 -35.83 3.25
C VAL A 126 7.37 -36.88 2.55
N ASP A 127 6.81 -37.71 1.67
CA ASP A 127 7.57 -38.77 0.98
C ASP A 127 8.56 -38.18 -0.05
N ARG A 128 8.31 -36.95 -0.50
CA ARG A 128 9.10 -36.24 -1.53
C ARG A 128 9.91 -35.07 -0.99
N ILE A 129 9.73 -34.69 0.28
CA ILE A 129 10.32 -33.48 0.86
C ILE A 129 11.86 -33.51 0.86
N ASP A 130 12.45 -34.69 1.02
CA ASP A 130 13.90 -34.86 1.01
C ASP A 130 14.52 -34.66 -0.38
N SER A 131 13.72 -34.77 -1.45
CA SER A 131 14.16 -34.48 -2.81
C SER A 131 14.17 -32.99 -3.15
N ILE A 132 13.46 -32.17 -2.36
CA ILE A 132 13.47 -30.72 -2.51
C ILE A 132 14.80 -30.19 -1.98
N ASP A 133 15.54 -29.44 -2.79
CA ASP A 133 16.83 -28.86 -2.37
C ASP A 133 16.62 -27.86 -1.22
N LYS A 134 15.78 -26.84 -1.46
CA LYS A 134 15.47 -25.76 -0.51
C LYS A 134 14.04 -25.25 -0.69
N VAL A 135 13.47 -24.75 0.40
CA VAL A 135 12.25 -23.96 0.41
C VAL A 135 12.60 -22.51 0.08
N GLU A 136 11.96 -21.96 -0.95
CA GLU A 136 12.18 -20.60 -1.44
C GLU A 136 10.88 -19.81 -1.49
N TYR A 137 10.97 -18.57 -1.02
CA TYR A 137 9.91 -17.60 -1.16
C TYR A 137 10.04 -16.86 -2.51
N ASN A 138 8.93 -16.79 -3.23
CA ASN A 138 8.80 -15.94 -4.40
C ASN A 138 7.72 -14.85 -4.18
N ASP A 139 7.97 -13.65 -4.71
CA ASP A 139 6.99 -12.55 -4.68
C ASP A 139 5.87 -12.70 -5.73
N THR A 140 5.74 -13.89 -6.34
CA THR A 140 4.73 -14.14 -7.39
C THR A 140 3.47 -14.76 -6.79
N SER A 141 2.36 -14.70 -7.51
CA SER A 141 1.10 -15.36 -7.10
C SER A 141 1.10 -16.88 -7.33
N PHE A 142 2.26 -17.47 -7.61
CA PHE A 142 2.39 -18.89 -7.92
C PHE A 142 3.23 -19.58 -6.84
N ASN A 143 2.62 -20.58 -6.20
CA ASN A 143 3.32 -21.50 -5.33
C ASN A 143 3.42 -22.89 -5.97
N ASP A 144 4.45 -23.63 -5.57
CA ASP A 144 4.71 -25.00 -6.00
C ASP A 144 5.42 -25.72 -4.86
N PHE A 145 4.62 -26.33 -3.98
CA PHE A 145 5.13 -26.98 -2.77
C PHE A 145 5.97 -28.22 -3.10
N GLU A 146 5.75 -28.87 -4.25
CA GLU A 146 6.59 -29.99 -4.71
C GLU A 146 8.00 -29.56 -5.06
N LYS A 147 8.18 -28.29 -5.45
CA LYS A 147 9.49 -27.68 -5.69
C LYS A 147 10.00 -26.83 -4.52
N GLY A 148 9.28 -26.81 -3.40
CA GLY A 148 9.62 -25.97 -2.25
C GLY A 148 9.34 -24.48 -2.45
N ILE A 149 8.52 -24.10 -3.42
CA ILE A 149 8.26 -22.69 -3.75
C ILE A 149 7.00 -22.21 -3.03
N ILE A 150 7.13 -21.17 -2.20
CA ILE A 150 6.01 -20.56 -1.45
C ILE A 150 5.74 -19.12 -1.92
N GLN A 151 4.48 -18.67 -1.80
CA GLN A 151 4.04 -17.31 -2.12
C GLN A 151 3.78 -16.46 -0.86
N HIS A 152 3.41 -15.20 -1.04
CA HIS A 152 3.10 -14.23 0.03
C HIS A 152 2.26 -14.78 1.19
N ASP A 153 1.08 -15.32 0.90
CA ASP A 153 0.16 -15.82 1.94
C ASP A 153 0.75 -17.02 2.71
N ASP A 154 1.50 -17.89 2.00
CA ASP A 154 2.10 -19.08 2.58
C ASP A 154 3.23 -18.70 3.55
N VAL A 155 3.96 -17.61 3.28
CA VAL A 155 5.00 -17.09 4.20
C VAL A 155 4.39 -16.79 5.56
N ILE A 156 3.23 -16.12 5.61
CA ILE A 156 2.60 -15.78 6.89
C ILE A 156 2.20 -17.05 7.64
N GLU A 157 1.58 -18.02 6.96
CA GLU A 157 1.15 -19.28 7.58
C GLU A 157 2.33 -20.14 8.05
N ILE A 158 3.39 -20.30 7.24
CA ILE A 158 4.56 -21.11 7.61
C ILE A 158 5.38 -20.45 8.73
N VAL A 159 5.52 -19.12 8.73
CA VAL A 159 6.21 -18.38 9.78
C VAL A 159 5.47 -18.54 11.10
N LYS A 160 4.13 -18.51 11.09
CA LYS A 160 3.32 -18.80 12.27
C LYS A 160 3.61 -20.17 12.84
N LEU A 161 3.61 -21.21 12.01
CA LEU A 161 3.95 -22.57 12.44
C LEU A 161 5.37 -22.64 13.03
N MET A 162 6.33 -21.93 12.41
CA MET A 162 7.70 -21.92 12.91
C MET A 162 7.85 -21.19 14.25
N TYR A 163 7.24 -20.02 14.41
CA TYR A 163 7.29 -19.27 15.66
C TYR A 163 6.56 -20.03 16.77
N GLU A 164 5.46 -20.70 16.45
CA GLU A 164 4.73 -21.54 17.39
C GLU A 164 5.59 -22.71 17.88
N ASN A 165 6.20 -23.48 16.97
CA ASN A 165 6.82 -24.77 17.29
C ASN A 165 8.29 -24.68 17.75
N TYR A 166 9.02 -23.61 17.42
CA TYR A 166 10.47 -23.52 17.68
C TYR A 166 10.79 -22.36 18.63
N LEU A 167 10.83 -22.61 19.94
CA LEU A 167 11.21 -21.60 20.95
C LEU A 167 12.58 -20.96 20.68
N LEU A 168 13.57 -21.77 20.30
CA LEU A 168 14.92 -21.27 20.01
C LEU A 168 14.95 -20.25 18.86
N LEU A 169 14.03 -20.36 17.89
CA LEU A 169 13.91 -19.37 16.82
C LEU A 169 13.55 -17.99 17.39
N THR A 170 12.53 -17.93 18.24
CA THR A 170 12.09 -16.67 18.85
C THR A 170 13.15 -16.09 19.79
N ASP A 171 13.91 -16.94 20.47
CA ASP A 171 15.00 -16.50 21.36
C ASP A 171 16.18 -15.92 20.55
N ILE A 172 16.57 -16.54 19.44
CA ILE A 172 17.61 -15.99 18.56
C ILE A 172 17.18 -14.63 18.01
N LEU A 173 15.90 -14.49 17.66
CA LEU A 173 15.37 -13.23 17.12
C LEU A 173 15.34 -12.12 18.17
N SER A 174 14.95 -12.43 19.41
CA SER A 174 14.92 -11.43 20.50
C SER A 174 16.33 -10.93 20.84
N GLU A 175 17.32 -11.82 20.83
CA GLU A 175 18.72 -11.45 21.06
C GLU A 175 19.32 -10.64 19.91
N LYS A 176 18.90 -10.89 18.66
CA LYS A 176 19.40 -10.16 17.48
C LYS A 176 18.72 -8.80 17.29
N PHE A 177 17.45 -8.72 17.65
CA PHE A 177 16.57 -7.58 17.36
C PHE A 177 15.87 -7.10 18.64
N PRO A 178 16.57 -6.40 19.55
CA PRO A 178 16.00 -5.95 20.82
C PRO A 178 14.91 -4.88 20.65
N TYR A 179 14.82 -4.23 19.49
CA TYR A 179 13.79 -3.25 19.15
C TYR A 179 13.17 -3.59 17.80
N LEU A 180 11.86 -3.79 17.76
CA LEU A 180 11.11 -4.08 16.53
C LEU A 180 9.86 -3.20 16.46
N PHE A 181 9.79 -2.41 15.39
CA PHE A 181 8.69 -1.49 15.15
C PHE A 181 7.87 -1.90 13.93
N VAL A 182 6.55 -1.76 14.01
CA VAL A 182 5.62 -2.05 12.92
C VAL A 182 4.84 -0.78 12.59
N ASP A 183 5.01 -0.26 11.39
CA ASP A 183 4.18 0.82 10.84
C ASP A 183 2.93 0.23 10.16
N GLU A 184 1.83 0.99 10.20
CA GLU A 184 0.51 0.57 9.71
C GLU A 184 0.03 -0.77 10.30
N TYR A 185 0.10 -0.92 11.63
CA TYR A 185 -0.23 -2.19 12.29
C TYR A 185 -1.67 -2.67 11.98
N GLN A 186 -2.62 -1.75 11.78
CA GLN A 186 -4.03 -2.10 11.58
C GLN A 186 -4.27 -2.96 10.34
N ASP A 187 -3.39 -2.84 9.34
CA ASP A 187 -3.46 -3.57 8.07
C ASP A 187 -2.61 -4.85 8.09
N THR A 188 -1.91 -5.12 9.20
CA THR A 188 -1.12 -6.34 9.39
C THR A 188 -2.03 -7.54 9.67
N ALA A 189 -1.74 -8.69 9.05
CA ALA A 189 -2.51 -9.91 9.25
C ALA A 189 -2.48 -10.37 10.72
N SER A 190 -3.61 -10.87 11.23
CA SER A 190 -3.71 -11.37 12.62
C SER A 190 -2.67 -12.45 12.94
N ALA A 191 -2.36 -13.33 11.99
CA ALA A 191 -1.31 -14.35 12.16
C ALA A 191 0.08 -13.73 12.43
N THR A 192 0.42 -12.63 11.75
CA THR A 192 1.67 -11.89 12.00
C THR A 192 1.67 -11.27 13.39
N ILE A 193 0.55 -10.69 13.82
CA ILE A 193 0.43 -10.15 15.19
C ILE A 193 0.60 -11.25 16.24
N THR A 194 0.01 -12.43 16.03
CA THR A 194 0.24 -13.59 16.90
C THR A 194 1.71 -14.01 16.90
N CYS A 195 2.39 -14.01 15.76
CA CYS A 195 3.83 -14.29 15.72
C CYS A 195 4.64 -13.30 16.57
N LEU A 196 4.37 -12.01 16.40
CA LEU A 196 5.13 -10.95 17.07
C LEU A 196 4.80 -10.90 18.57
N ILE A 197 3.53 -10.93 18.95
CA ILE A 197 3.13 -10.73 20.35
C ILE A 197 3.10 -12.06 21.12
N ASP A 198 2.30 -13.03 20.66
CA ASP A 198 2.03 -14.26 21.41
C ASP A 198 3.25 -15.20 21.46
N TYR A 199 4.05 -15.25 20.39
CA TYR A 199 5.22 -16.11 20.31
C TYR A 199 6.55 -15.39 20.52
N LEU A 200 6.79 -14.24 19.90
CA LEU A 200 8.08 -13.55 20.05
C LEU A 200 8.15 -12.78 21.39
N LEU A 201 7.29 -11.77 21.60
CA LEU A 201 7.33 -10.92 22.80
C LEU A 201 7.05 -11.70 24.09
N ASN A 202 5.94 -12.43 24.16
CA ASN A 202 5.52 -13.11 25.39
C ASN A 202 6.54 -14.15 25.90
N ARG A 203 7.31 -14.76 24.99
CA ARG A 203 8.38 -15.70 25.36
C ARG A 203 9.68 -15.02 25.76
N ASN A 204 9.86 -13.76 25.37
CA ASN A 204 11.11 -13.00 25.49
C ASN A 204 10.90 -11.65 26.18
N LEU A 205 10.02 -11.62 27.19
CA LEU A 205 9.77 -10.43 27.98
C LEU A 205 11.09 -9.84 28.50
N CYS A 206 11.19 -8.51 28.49
CA CYS A 206 12.38 -7.73 28.86
C CYS A 206 13.60 -7.88 27.92
N LYS A 207 13.61 -8.78 26.94
CA LYS A 207 14.69 -8.89 25.94
C LYS A 207 14.40 -8.12 24.66
N ILE A 208 13.12 -8.03 24.31
CA ILE A 208 12.66 -7.36 23.10
C ILE A 208 11.55 -6.35 23.45
N ILE A 209 11.59 -5.21 22.76
CA ILE A 209 10.54 -4.20 22.78
C ILE A 209 9.87 -4.16 21.41
N LEU A 210 8.56 -4.35 21.40
CA LEU A 210 7.72 -4.14 20.24
C LEU A 210 7.03 -2.79 20.32
N GLY A 211 7.08 -2.01 19.23
CA GLY A 211 6.29 -0.80 19.09
C GLY A 211 5.43 -0.84 17.84
N PHE A 212 4.12 -0.75 17.99
CA PHE A 212 3.19 -0.72 16.87
C PHE A 212 2.71 0.72 16.63
N TYR A 213 2.75 1.17 15.39
CA TYR A 213 2.36 2.52 14.98
C TYR A 213 1.20 2.39 14.02
N GLY A 214 0.04 2.98 14.33
CA GLY A 214 -1.11 2.84 13.44
C GLY A 214 -2.36 3.61 13.87
N ASP A 215 -3.45 3.32 13.17
CA ASP A 215 -4.78 3.83 13.47
C ASP A 215 -5.81 2.74 13.16
N SER A 216 -6.46 2.22 14.21
CA SER A 216 -7.49 1.19 14.09
C SER A 216 -8.67 1.57 13.18
N HIS A 217 -8.99 2.86 13.03
CA HIS A 217 -10.04 3.34 12.12
C HIS A 217 -9.56 3.58 10.68
N GLN A 218 -8.27 3.37 10.37
CA GLN A 218 -7.72 3.44 9.00
C GLN A 218 -7.48 2.06 8.37
N LYS A 219 -8.02 0.99 8.97
CA LYS A 219 -7.99 -0.34 8.34
C LYS A 219 -8.68 -0.30 6.98
N ILE A 220 -7.97 -0.71 5.94
CA ILE A 220 -8.49 -0.76 4.56
C ILE A 220 -8.53 -2.18 3.98
N TYR A 221 -7.83 -3.13 4.60
CA TYR A 221 -7.83 -4.53 4.17
C TYR A 221 -8.63 -5.40 5.14
N ASP A 222 -9.57 -6.20 4.62
CA ASP A 222 -10.47 -7.01 5.46
C ASP A 222 -9.74 -7.97 6.41
N TYR A 223 -8.59 -8.50 5.99
CA TYR A 223 -7.76 -9.43 6.75
C TYR A 223 -6.84 -8.78 7.80
N GLY A 224 -6.71 -7.44 7.79
CA GLY A 224 -5.92 -6.71 8.78
C GLY A 224 -6.47 -6.90 10.18
N VAL A 225 -5.62 -6.81 11.19
CA VAL A 225 -6.01 -6.99 12.60
C VAL A 225 -7.02 -5.93 13.05
N GLY A 226 -6.97 -4.72 12.48
CA GLY A 226 -7.80 -3.60 12.89
C GLY A 226 -7.29 -2.95 14.15
N ASP A 227 -7.60 -3.54 15.31
CA ASP A 227 -7.14 -3.05 16.61
C ASP A 227 -6.27 -4.09 17.33
N LEU A 228 -5.50 -3.62 18.32
CA LEU A 228 -4.69 -4.46 19.19
C LEU A 228 -5.21 -4.44 20.63
N GLU A 229 -6.49 -4.12 20.84
CA GLU A 229 -7.03 -3.86 22.18
C GLU A 229 -6.91 -5.07 23.10
N LYS A 230 -7.03 -6.28 22.52
CA LYS A 230 -6.79 -7.56 23.22
C LYS A 230 -5.42 -7.63 23.90
N TYR A 231 -4.42 -6.96 23.34
CA TYR A 231 -3.03 -7.05 23.81
C TYR A 231 -2.64 -5.92 24.77
N TYR A 232 -3.53 -4.95 25.00
CA TYR A 232 -3.27 -3.86 25.92
C TYR A 232 -3.16 -4.34 27.36
N VAL A 233 -2.27 -3.71 28.15
CA VAL A 233 -2.12 -4.00 29.58
C VAL A 233 -3.45 -3.87 30.33
N SER A 234 -4.29 -2.90 29.95
CA SER A 234 -5.64 -2.72 30.53
C SER A 234 -6.55 -3.95 30.40
N ASN A 235 -6.30 -4.79 29.40
CA ASN A 235 -7.09 -5.97 29.07
C ASN A 235 -6.32 -7.27 29.41
N GLY A 236 -5.28 -7.19 30.24
CA GLY A 236 -4.47 -8.34 30.65
C GLY A 236 -3.36 -8.72 29.67
N GLY A 237 -3.06 -7.88 28.68
CA GLY A 237 -1.95 -8.07 27.76
C GLY A 237 -0.63 -7.43 28.23
N PHE A 238 0.29 -7.17 27.29
CA PHE A 238 1.69 -6.81 27.58
C PHE A 238 2.14 -5.48 26.94
N ILE A 239 1.27 -4.81 26.19
CA ILE A 239 1.65 -3.59 25.46
C ILE A 239 0.89 -2.37 26.01
N GLU A 240 1.61 -1.27 26.19
CA GLU A 240 1.07 -0.01 26.70
C GLU A 240 0.43 0.81 25.58
N LEU A 241 -0.70 1.46 25.84
CA LEU A 241 -1.38 2.31 24.86
C LEU A 241 -0.90 3.76 24.97
N VAL A 242 -0.37 4.30 23.88
CA VAL A 242 -0.02 5.72 23.73
C VAL A 242 -0.96 6.33 22.69
N LYS A 243 -1.65 7.42 23.04
CA LYS A 243 -2.53 8.15 22.11
C LYS A 243 -1.85 9.41 21.61
N LYS A 244 -1.89 9.64 20.30
CA LYS A 244 -1.44 10.88 19.67
C LYS A 244 -2.62 11.69 19.14
N GLU A 245 -3.10 12.61 19.97
CA GLU A 245 -4.31 13.37 19.70
C GLU A 245 -4.09 14.52 18.72
N GLU A 246 -2.86 15.02 18.55
CA GLU A 246 -2.61 16.16 17.67
C GLU A 246 -2.89 15.82 16.20
N ASN A 247 -3.48 16.75 15.44
CA ASN A 247 -3.63 16.69 13.99
C ASN A 247 -2.98 17.91 13.34
N TYR A 248 -1.88 17.70 12.64
CA TYR A 248 -1.10 18.77 12.00
C TYR A 248 -1.47 19.03 10.54
N ARG A 249 -2.34 18.18 9.96
CA ARG A 249 -2.63 18.20 8.52
C ARG A 249 -3.95 18.89 8.20
N SER A 250 -4.96 18.72 9.04
CA SER A 250 -6.35 19.03 8.70
C SER A 250 -6.86 20.28 9.40
N SER A 251 -7.68 21.05 8.69
CA SER A 251 -8.42 22.22 9.22
C SER A 251 -9.41 21.84 10.31
N LEU A 252 -9.83 22.82 11.12
CA LEU A 252 -10.79 22.66 12.22
C LEU A 252 -12.07 21.94 11.79
N SER A 253 -12.72 22.38 10.71
CA SER A 253 -13.96 21.76 10.22
C SER A 253 -13.81 20.27 9.86
N VAL A 254 -12.65 19.89 9.31
CA VAL A 254 -12.35 18.49 8.95
C VAL A 254 -12.12 17.67 10.20
N VAL A 255 -11.35 18.17 11.17
CA VAL A 255 -11.10 17.46 12.43
C VAL A 255 -12.38 17.30 13.25
N ASN A 256 -13.22 18.31 13.32
CA ASN A 256 -14.53 18.24 13.98
C ASN A 256 -15.41 17.14 13.35
N LEU A 257 -15.44 17.05 12.02
CA LEU A 257 -16.14 15.97 11.35
C LEU A 257 -15.54 14.59 11.66
N LEU A 258 -14.22 14.45 11.61
CA LEU A 258 -13.54 13.19 11.96
C LEU A 258 -13.91 12.73 13.38
N ASN A 259 -13.92 13.65 14.34
CA ASN A 259 -14.27 13.35 15.73
C ASN A 259 -15.74 12.93 15.92
N ASN A 260 -16.64 13.22 14.98
CA ASN A 260 -18.04 12.81 15.08
C ASN A 260 -18.26 11.31 14.87
N PHE A 261 -17.35 10.61 14.17
CA PHE A 261 -17.51 9.18 13.88
C PHE A 261 -16.37 8.31 14.40
N ARG A 262 -15.25 8.90 14.81
CA ARG A 262 -14.12 8.17 15.39
C ARG A 262 -14.38 7.89 16.87
N LYS A 263 -14.13 6.64 17.28
CA LYS A 263 -14.27 6.19 18.68
C LYS A 263 -12.95 5.91 19.40
N ASN A 264 -11.85 5.76 18.65
CA ASN A 264 -10.55 5.35 19.18
C ASN A 264 -9.77 6.52 19.79
N ILE A 265 -9.85 7.70 19.14
CA ILE A 265 -9.09 8.89 19.49
C ILE A 265 -9.87 10.16 19.13
N GLN A 266 -9.82 11.13 20.03
CA GLN A 266 -10.31 12.49 19.79
C GLN A 266 -9.15 13.34 19.28
N GLN A 267 -9.22 13.83 18.05
CA GLN A 267 -8.14 14.62 17.47
C GLN A 267 -8.25 16.11 17.81
N ILE A 268 -7.10 16.75 18.06
CA ILE A 268 -6.95 18.17 18.37
C ILE A 268 -6.22 18.85 17.20
N PRO A 269 -6.87 19.75 16.45
CA PRO A 269 -6.24 20.42 15.32
C PRO A 269 -5.10 21.33 15.80
N GLN A 270 -3.98 21.28 15.08
CA GLN A 270 -2.81 22.14 15.32
C GLN A 270 -2.72 23.28 14.31
N THR A 271 -3.58 23.28 13.28
CA THR A 271 -3.70 24.35 12.30
C THR A 271 -4.83 25.30 12.68
N ALA A 272 -4.62 26.61 12.54
CA ALA A 272 -5.64 27.63 12.79
C ALA A 272 -6.66 27.81 11.63
N SER A 273 -6.57 27.00 10.56
CA SER A 273 -7.45 27.12 9.40
C SER A 273 -8.84 26.55 9.72
N GLU A 274 -9.89 27.35 9.51
CA GLU A 274 -11.30 26.94 9.66
C GLU A 274 -11.69 25.80 8.70
N GLY A 275 -11.36 25.95 7.41
CA GLY A 275 -11.73 24.99 6.36
C GLY A 275 -13.25 24.86 6.16
N SER A 276 -13.69 23.84 5.41
CA SER A 276 -15.11 23.47 5.31
C SER A 276 -15.25 22.02 4.82
N VAL A 277 -16.38 21.38 5.13
CA VAL A 277 -16.71 20.05 4.58
C VAL A 277 -18.08 20.08 3.94
N LYS A 278 -18.21 19.51 2.74
CA LYS A 278 -19.48 19.36 2.02
C LYS A 278 -19.64 17.91 1.57
N PHE A 279 -20.80 17.32 1.88
CA PHE A 279 -21.20 16.03 1.36
C PHE A 279 -21.99 16.22 0.07
N ILE A 280 -21.55 15.58 -1.01
CA ILE A 280 -22.27 15.57 -2.29
C ILE A 280 -22.89 14.19 -2.44
N TYR A 281 -24.22 14.12 -2.43
CA TYR A 281 -24.98 12.89 -2.60
C TYR A 281 -25.72 12.91 -3.94
N TRP A 282 -25.54 11.86 -4.75
CA TRP A 282 -26.27 11.67 -5.99
C TRP A 282 -27.34 10.59 -5.81
N LYS A 283 -28.58 11.01 -5.61
CA LYS A 283 -29.74 10.14 -5.32
C LYS A 283 -30.03 9.13 -6.44
N GLU A 284 -29.85 9.53 -7.68
CA GLU A 284 -30.13 8.72 -8.88
C GLU A 284 -28.83 8.21 -9.51
N HIS A 285 -27.91 7.71 -8.68
CA HIS A 285 -26.72 7.05 -9.21
C HIS A 285 -27.19 5.82 -10.03
N PRO A 286 -26.85 5.73 -11.33
CA PRO A 286 -27.31 4.63 -12.16
C PRO A 286 -26.84 3.30 -11.56
N GLU A 287 -27.75 2.33 -11.44
CA GLU A 287 -27.38 1.00 -10.96
C GLU A 287 -26.29 0.43 -11.87
N LYS A 288 -25.13 0.12 -11.30
CA LYS A 288 -24.13 -0.71 -11.98
C LYS A 288 -24.71 -2.10 -12.10
N LEU A 289 -25.45 -2.37 -13.18
CA LEU A 289 -25.76 -3.72 -13.59
C LEU A 289 -24.44 -4.50 -13.61
N LYS A 290 -24.35 -5.61 -12.87
CA LYS A 290 -23.24 -6.57 -12.95
C LYS A 290 -23.23 -7.20 -14.35
N LYS A 291 -22.80 -6.43 -15.35
CA LYS A 291 -22.50 -6.94 -16.69
C LYS A 291 -21.10 -7.55 -16.65
N ASP A 292 -20.93 -8.65 -17.37
CA ASP A 292 -19.60 -9.18 -17.68
C ASP A 292 -18.74 -8.03 -18.25
N ILE A 293 -17.68 -7.68 -17.50
CA ILE A 293 -16.75 -6.59 -17.81
C ILE A 293 -16.15 -6.77 -19.20
N ARG A 294 -16.08 -7.99 -19.74
CA ARG A 294 -15.62 -8.20 -21.12
C ARG A 294 -16.69 -7.78 -22.12
N LYS A 295 -17.93 -8.23 -21.92
CA LYS A 295 -19.07 -8.03 -22.83
C LYS A 295 -19.51 -6.57 -22.94
N TYR A 296 -19.73 -5.90 -21.80
CA TYR A 296 -20.08 -4.47 -21.74
C TYR A 296 -19.10 -3.59 -22.53
N ASN A 297 -17.84 -3.97 -22.43
CA ASN A 297 -16.72 -3.17 -22.80
C ASN A 297 -16.41 -3.40 -24.31
N THR A 298 -16.91 -4.51 -24.88
CA THR A 298 -17.04 -4.75 -26.33
C THR A 298 -18.21 -3.97 -26.92
N GLU A 299 -19.38 -3.95 -26.25
CA GLU A 299 -20.57 -3.19 -26.68
C GLU A 299 -20.29 -1.69 -26.85
N ILE A 300 -19.57 -1.06 -25.91
CA ILE A 300 -19.28 0.39 -25.96
C ILE A 300 -18.09 0.77 -26.87
N SER A 301 -17.40 -0.20 -27.46
CA SER A 301 -16.17 0.08 -28.22
C SER A 301 -16.40 0.95 -29.46
N ILE A 302 -17.53 0.75 -30.13
CA ILE A 302 -17.93 1.52 -31.32
C ILE A 302 -18.17 2.99 -30.94
N PHE A 303 -18.90 3.23 -29.85
CA PHE A 303 -19.18 4.58 -29.35
C PHE A 303 -17.90 5.30 -28.90
N LYS A 304 -16.99 4.60 -28.22
CA LYS A 304 -15.67 5.15 -27.82
C LYS A 304 -14.84 5.59 -29.03
N ASN A 305 -14.83 4.80 -30.10
CA ASN A 305 -14.10 5.13 -31.32
C ASN A 305 -14.73 6.34 -32.03
N GLN A 306 -16.06 6.34 -32.21
CA GLN A 306 -16.77 7.46 -32.85
C GLN A 306 -16.58 8.79 -32.10
N PHE A 307 -16.64 8.75 -30.77
CA PHE A 307 -16.40 9.93 -29.95
C PHE A 307 -14.95 10.41 -30.07
N TYR A 308 -13.98 9.48 -30.06
CA TYR A 308 -12.56 9.81 -30.28
C TYR A 308 -12.34 10.49 -31.64
N ASP A 309 -12.90 9.93 -32.71
CA ASP A 309 -12.76 10.48 -34.07
C ASP A 309 -13.38 11.88 -34.16
N ALA A 310 -14.51 12.11 -33.49
CA ALA A 310 -15.14 13.43 -33.40
C ALA A 310 -14.26 14.45 -32.65
N VAL A 311 -13.63 14.04 -31.55
CA VAL A 311 -12.68 14.89 -30.79
C VAL A 311 -11.45 15.21 -31.62
N ILE A 312 -10.84 14.22 -32.27
CA ILE A 312 -9.67 14.43 -33.14
C ILE A 312 -10.02 15.35 -34.31
N SER A 313 -11.16 15.15 -34.95
CA SER A 313 -11.62 16.02 -36.05
C SER A 313 -11.79 17.46 -35.58
N LYS A 314 -12.38 17.68 -34.40
CA LYS A 314 -12.59 19.02 -33.84
C LYS A 314 -11.29 19.70 -33.41
N LEU A 315 -10.35 18.96 -32.82
CA LEU A 315 -9.03 19.48 -32.46
C LEU A 315 -8.19 19.79 -33.70
N SER A 316 -8.27 18.94 -34.72
CA SER A 316 -7.59 19.16 -36.01
C SER A 316 -8.12 20.41 -36.71
N ALA A 317 -9.43 20.63 -36.70
CA ALA A 317 -10.04 21.86 -37.20
C ALA A 317 -9.58 23.12 -36.43
N ASN A 318 -9.17 22.97 -35.16
CA ASN A 318 -8.60 24.03 -34.33
C ASN A 318 -7.06 24.11 -34.41
N GLY A 319 -6.44 23.52 -35.44
CA GLY A 319 -5.02 23.64 -35.73
C GLY A 319 -4.11 22.70 -34.94
N TRP A 320 -4.66 21.68 -34.26
CA TRP A 320 -3.86 20.62 -33.64
C TRP A 320 -3.42 19.61 -34.69
N VAL A 321 -2.15 19.20 -34.64
CA VAL A 321 -1.59 18.27 -35.60
C VAL A 321 -1.31 16.93 -34.92
N PHE A 322 -1.97 15.87 -35.39
CA PHE A 322 -1.85 14.51 -34.85
C PHE A 322 -1.11 13.55 -35.80
N ASP A 323 -0.40 14.10 -36.78
CA ASP A 323 0.29 13.36 -37.85
C ASP A 323 1.60 12.69 -37.40
N GLY A 324 2.01 12.89 -36.14
CA GLY A 324 3.24 12.32 -35.57
C GLY A 324 4.54 12.83 -36.20
N ALA A 325 4.46 13.74 -37.18
CA ALA A 325 5.59 14.23 -37.96
C ALA A 325 5.94 15.68 -37.59
N SER A 326 4.97 16.47 -37.12
CA SER A 326 5.16 17.86 -36.72
C SER A 326 5.55 17.97 -35.24
N ASN A 327 6.76 18.49 -35.00
CA ASN A 327 7.47 18.34 -33.73
C ASN A 327 7.11 19.37 -32.65
N ASP A 328 6.11 20.23 -32.83
CA ASP A 328 6.12 21.52 -32.11
C ASP A 328 4.99 21.80 -31.12
N LYS A 329 3.97 20.94 -30.96
CA LYS A 329 2.94 21.15 -29.93
C LYS A 329 2.47 19.85 -29.29
N GLY A 330 3.22 19.42 -28.27
CA GLY A 330 2.82 18.42 -27.27
C GLY A 330 3.08 16.96 -27.66
N LYS A 331 3.88 16.25 -26.85
CA LYS A 331 4.06 14.80 -26.96
C LYS A 331 3.52 14.11 -25.71
N VAL A 332 2.62 13.16 -25.89
CA VAL A 332 2.10 12.33 -24.79
C VAL A 332 2.97 11.09 -24.67
N LEU A 333 3.70 10.97 -23.56
CA LEU A 333 4.54 9.80 -23.28
C LEU A 333 3.68 8.60 -22.87
N VAL A 334 3.62 7.55 -23.70
CA VAL A 334 2.84 6.34 -23.43
C VAL A 334 3.74 5.10 -23.40
N LEU A 335 3.96 4.55 -22.21
CA LEU A 335 4.93 3.46 -21.97
C LEU A 335 4.31 2.25 -21.24
N ALA A 336 3.13 1.81 -21.69
CA ALA A 336 2.42 0.69 -21.05
C ALA A 336 3.08 -0.68 -21.28
N ASN A 337 3.61 -0.92 -22.49
CA ASN A 337 4.39 -2.10 -22.86
C ASN A 337 5.22 -1.79 -24.12
N SER A 338 6.11 -2.70 -24.51
CA SER A 338 7.03 -2.52 -25.65
C SER A 338 6.29 -2.18 -26.96
N ARG A 339 5.17 -2.85 -27.25
CA ARG A 339 4.37 -2.60 -28.46
C ARG A 339 3.70 -1.22 -28.45
N VAL A 340 3.16 -0.81 -27.31
CA VAL A 340 2.50 0.51 -27.17
C VAL A 340 3.53 1.63 -27.24
N ALA A 341 4.66 1.48 -26.56
CA ALA A 341 5.76 2.44 -26.62
C ALA A 341 6.29 2.61 -28.05
N GLN A 342 6.45 1.51 -28.80
CA GLN A 342 6.87 1.56 -30.19
C GLN A 342 5.88 2.31 -31.08
N ARG A 343 4.57 2.08 -30.90
CA ARG A 343 3.52 2.78 -31.65
C ARG A 343 3.41 4.27 -31.30
N ALA A 344 3.72 4.64 -30.07
CA ALA A 344 3.75 6.03 -29.61
C ALA A 344 5.07 6.75 -29.94
N GLY A 345 6.00 6.11 -30.65
CA GLY A 345 7.30 6.70 -31.01
C GLY A 345 8.37 6.65 -29.92
N PHE A 346 8.10 5.98 -28.80
CA PHE A 346 9.00 5.85 -27.64
C PHE A 346 9.58 4.44 -27.44
N GLY A 347 9.58 3.61 -28.49
CA GLY A 347 10.07 2.22 -28.42
C GLY A 347 11.53 2.12 -27.94
N ASN A 348 12.39 3.02 -28.43
CA ASN A 348 13.80 3.07 -28.02
C ASN A 348 13.94 3.40 -26.53
N LEU A 349 13.18 4.36 -26.02
CA LEU A 349 13.18 4.72 -24.60
C LEU A 349 12.73 3.53 -23.73
N TYR A 350 11.64 2.85 -24.11
CA TYR A 350 11.19 1.64 -23.41
C TYR A 350 12.24 0.53 -23.43
N SER A 351 12.92 0.33 -24.56
CA SER A 351 13.97 -0.69 -24.69
C SER A 351 15.20 -0.41 -23.81
N ILE A 352 15.55 0.87 -23.64
CA ILE A 352 16.64 1.29 -22.74
C ILE A 352 16.29 0.95 -21.29
N PHE A 353 15.05 1.26 -20.88
CA PHE A 353 14.58 0.92 -19.54
C PHE A 353 14.46 -0.59 -19.34
N SER A 354 13.85 -1.32 -20.29
CA SER A 354 13.67 -2.77 -20.19
C SER A 354 14.99 -3.52 -20.10
N ARG A 355 15.99 -3.08 -20.86
CA ARG A 355 17.32 -3.69 -20.86
C ARG A 355 18.13 -3.37 -19.60
N ARG A 356 17.97 -2.18 -19.02
CA ARG A 356 18.70 -1.75 -17.82
C ARG A 356 18.08 -2.24 -16.51
N PHE A 357 16.75 -2.32 -16.46
CA PHE A 357 16.01 -2.48 -15.21
C PHE A 357 15.18 -3.77 -15.15
N GLY A 358 15.09 -4.52 -16.25
CA GLY A 358 14.43 -5.84 -16.27
C GLY A 358 12.99 -5.77 -15.76
N GLN A 359 12.69 -6.52 -14.70
CA GLN A 359 11.35 -6.57 -14.11
C GLN A 359 10.93 -5.25 -13.42
N SER A 360 11.88 -4.43 -12.96
CA SER A 360 11.61 -3.13 -12.31
C SER A 360 11.35 -2.00 -13.30
N THR A 361 11.34 -2.29 -14.61
CA THR A 361 11.12 -1.30 -15.69
C THR A 361 9.88 -0.46 -15.46
N LYS A 362 8.78 -1.08 -15.04
CA LYS A 362 7.51 -0.38 -14.83
C LYS A 362 7.60 0.61 -13.67
N GLU A 363 8.28 0.24 -12.59
CA GLU A 363 8.49 1.10 -11.41
C GLU A 363 9.42 2.27 -11.76
N ARG A 364 10.51 2.01 -12.50
CA ARG A 364 11.44 3.03 -12.96
C ARG A 364 10.81 4.00 -13.95
N LEU A 365 9.84 3.55 -14.75
CA LEU A 365 9.03 4.42 -15.61
C LEU A 365 8.03 5.29 -14.84
N LEU A 366 7.73 4.96 -13.59
CA LEU A 366 6.87 5.74 -12.70
C LEU A 366 7.66 6.71 -11.81
N ASP A 367 8.99 6.58 -11.75
CA ASP A 367 9.88 7.46 -11.02
C ASP A 367 10.01 8.83 -11.72
N ARG A 368 9.33 9.82 -11.16
CA ARG A 368 9.26 11.20 -11.69
C ARG A 368 10.58 11.94 -11.61
N ASN A 369 11.53 11.46 -10.82
CA ASN A 369 12.84 12.10 -10.66
C ASN A 369 13.89 11.46 -11.56
N HIS A 370 13.52 10.42 -12.32
CA HIS A 370 14.46 9.76 -13.22
C HIS A 370 14.93 10.74 -14.31
N PRO A 371 16.24 10.94 -14.53
CA PRO A 371 16.77 11.96 -15.44
C PRO A 371 16.28 11.86 -16.89
N LEU A 372 15.90 10.65 -17.33
CA LEU A 372 15.33 10.41 -18.67
C LEU A 372 13.83 10.69 -18.77
N LEU A 373 13.12 10.82 -17.65
CA LEU A 373 11.67 11.02 -17.58
C LEU A 373 11.28 12.42 -17.14
N THR A 374 12.16 13.12 -16.41
CA THR A 374 11.98 14.52 -15.97
C THR A 374 11.59 15.46 -17.12
N PHE A 375 12.05 15.19 -18.35
CA PHE A 375 11.66 15.92 -19.56
C PHE A 375 10.15 15.82 -19.91
N PHE A 376 9.46 14.80 -19.42
CA PHE A 376 8.04 14.52 -19.68
C PHE A 376 7.13 14.80 -18.47
N VAL A 377 7.67 15.32 -17.37
CA VAL A 377 6.93 15.49 -16.11
C VAL A 377 6.10 16.78 -16.15
N GLY A 378 4.88 16.67 -16.68
CA GLY A 378 3.81 17.65 -16.56
C GLY A 378 2.59 17.12 -15.79
N THR A 379 2.32 15.81 -15.85
CA THR A 379 1.40 15.05 -14.98
C THR A 379 1.44 13.56 -15.40
N ILE A 380 1.56 12.62 -14.46
CA ILE A 380 1.42 11.17 -14.72
C ILE A 380 0.17 10.69 -13.98
N ASP A 381 -0.74 10.07 -14.73
CA ASP A 381 -1.93 9.42 -14.20
C ASP A 381 -1.56 8.16 -13.40
N LYS A 382 -1.89 8.14 -12.11
CA LYS A 382 -1.74 6.97 -11.24
C LYS A 382 -3.03 6.17 -11.27
N LYS A 383 -3.23 5.36 -12.32
CA LYS A 383 -4.09 4.17 -12.23
C LYS A 383 -3.39 2.96 -12.80
N THR A 384 -3.13 2.02 -11.90
CA THR A 384 -2.60 0.69 -12.14
C THR A 384 -3.31 -0.01 -13.30
N SER A 385 -2.48 -0.58 -14.16
CA SER A 385 -2.84 -1.17 -15.45
C SER A 385 -3.78 -2.38 -15.33
N GLN A 386 -5.01 -2.22 -15.80
CA GLN A 386 -5.65 -3.15 -16.72
C GLN A 386 -6.10 -2.34 -17.94
N GLU A 387 -5.71 -2.75 -19.14
CA GLU A 387 -6.00 -2.03 -20.39
C GLU A 387 -7.51 -1.87 -20.64
N ARG A 388 -7.94 -0.69 -21.09
CA ARG A 388 -8.47 -0.51 -22.46
C ARG A 388 -8.10 0.84 -23.07
N LYS A 389 -8.04 0.84 -24.41
CA LYS A 389 -7.68 1.94 -25.32
C LYS A 389 -8.46 3.23 -25.05
N THR A 390 -7.67 4.30 -24.87
CA THR A 390 -7.96 5.75 -24.99
C THR A 390 -9.00 6.33 -24.03
N GLY A 391 -8.54 6.78 -22.85
CA GLY A 391 -9.36 7.43 -21.83
C GLY A 391 -9.59 8.93 -22.09
N LEU A 392 -10.86 9.33 -22.08
CA LEU A 392 -11.38 10.71 -22.17
C LEU A 392 -10.99 11.62 -21.00
N GLU A 393 -10.52 11.02 -19.91
CA GLU A 393 -10.41 11.62 -18.58
C GLU A 393 -9.33 12.73 -18.54
N HIS A 394 -8.45 12.79 -19.54
CA HIS A 394 -7.32 13.71 -19.61
C HIS A 394 -7.66 15.13 -20.09
N LEU A 395 -8.78 15.34 -20.81
CA LEU A 395 -9.08 16.67 -21.35
C LEU A 395 -9.74 17.61 -20.32
N ILE A 396 -10.36 17.06 -19.27
CA ILE A 396 -11.11 17.82 -18.27
C ILE A 396 -10.21 18.73 -17.43
N SER A 397 -8.97 18.30 -17.13
CA SER A 397 -8.04 19.10 -16.33
C SER A 397 -7.42 20.26 -17.12
N PHE A 398 -7.05 20.04 -18.39
CA PHE A 398 -6.51 21.07 -19.26
C PHE A 398 -7.54 22.19 -19.56
N TRP A 399 -8.83 21.83 -19.65
CA TRP A 399 -9.91 22.78 -19.92
C TRP A 399 -10.29 23.66 -18.72
N ASN A 400 -10.08 23.19 -17.49
CA ASN A 400 -10.30 24.02 -16.30
C ASN A 400 -9.26 25.15 -16.15
N GLU A 401 -8.08 25.01 -16.76
CA GLU A 401 -6.97 25.96 -16.60
C GLU A 401 -6.90 27.01 -17.72
N SER A 402 -7.55 26.80 -18.87
CA SER A 402 -7.32 27.60 -20.09
C SER A 402 -8.36 28.69 -20.40
N ASN A 403 -9.29 29.00 -19.49
CA ASN A 403 -10.15 30.19 -19.49
C ASN A 403 -10.87 30.52 -20.83
N GLN A 404 -11.28 29.50 -21.59
CA GLN A 404 -12.06 29.63 -22.83
C GLN A 404 -13.59 29.53 -22.53
N PRO A 405 -14.46 30.19 -23.32
CA PRO A 405 -15.88 30.32 -23.01
C PRO A 405 -16.60 28.97 -22.96
N VAL A 406 -17.37 28.80 -21.89
CA VAL A 406 -17.90 27.56 -21.34
C VAL A 406 -18.82 26.79 -22.30
N VAL A 407 -18.60 25.47 -22.41
CA VAL A 407 -19.63 24.50 -22.80
C VAL A 407 -20.08 23.77 -21.53
N HIS A 408 -21.31 24.01 -21.08
CA HIS A 408 -21.94 23.16 -20.08
C HIS A 408 -22.50 21.91 -20.76
N LEU A 409 -21.98 20.73 -20.42
CA LEU A 409 -22.65 19.46 -20.71
C LEU A 409 -23.80 19.27 -19.71
N ALA A 410 -24.96 19.82 -20.04
CA ALA A 410 -26.20 19.52 -19.35
C ALA A 410 -26.91 18.36 -20.06
N ASN A 411 -27.26 17.33 -19.28
CA ASN A 411 -28.08 16.16 -19.64
C ASN A 411 -27.56 15.25 -20.78
N ILE A 412 -27.06 14.08 -20.38
CA ILE A 412 -26.97 12.92 -21.26
C ILE A 412 -28.38 12.33 -21.36
N ASN A 413 -29.19 12.87 -22.27
CA ASN A 413 -30.24 12.08 -22.91
C ASN A 413 -29.69 11.68 -24.28
N PHE A 414 -29.62 10.37 -24.53
CA PHE A 414 -28.77 9.71 -25.53
C PHE A 414 -28.98 10.10 -27.01
N ASN A 415 -29.88 11.02 -27.34
CA ASN A 415 -30.18 11.40 -28.73
C ASN A 415 -30.01 12.88 -29.08
N THR A 416 -29.63 13.77 -28.15
CA THR A 416 -29.43 15.19 -28.49
C THR A 416 -28.47 15.89 -27.53
N VAL A 417 -27.47 16.59 -28.07
CA VAL A 417 -26.56 17.46 -27.31
C VAL A 417 -27.08 18.90 -27.44
N HIS A 418 -27.52 19.51 -26.34
CA HIS A 418 -27.82 20.94 -26.31
C HIS A 418 -26.64 21.73 -25.75
N ILE A 419 -26.18 22.74 -26.51
CA ILE A 419 -25.14 23.68 -26.10
C ILE A 419 -25.85 25.02 -25.83
N SER A 420 -25.77 25.50 -24.60
CA SER A 420 -26.25 26.83 -24.20
C SER A 420 -25.04 27.72 -23.91
N ILE A 421 -24.99 28.89 -24.56
CA ILE A 421 -24.09 29.99 -24.24
C ILE A 421 -24.97 31.05 -23.60
N LYS A 422 -24.67 31.52 -22.39
CA LYS A 422 -25.37 32.69 -21.84
C LYS A 422 -24.44 33.72 -21.25
N GLU A 423 -24.49 34.90 -21.86
CA GLU A 423 -24.28 36.18 -21.21
C GLU A 423 -25.22 36.32 -20.00
N LYS A 424 -24.69 37.00 -18.97
CA LYS A 424 -25.31 37.51 -17.74
C LYS A 424 -26.83 37.39 -17.61
N GLN A 425 -27.32 36.78 -16.51
CA GLN A 425 -28.01 37.48 -15.41
C GLN A 425 -28.57 36.52 -14.35
N ILE A 426 -28.64 37.06 -13.14
CA ILE A 426 -29.19 36.59 -11.87
C ILE A 426 -30.70 36.33 -11.97
N GLN A 427 -31.25 35.27 -11.35
CA GLN A 427 -32.35 35.38 -10.36
C GLN A 427 -32.78 34.03 -9.75
N ILE A 428 -33.35 34.19 -8.56
CA ILE A 428 -33.76 33.25 -7.52
C ILE A 428 -35.24 32.83 -7.74
N LEU A 429 -35.61 31.66 -7.19
CA LEU A 429 -36.88 31.31 -6.51
C LEU A 429 -37.75 30.18 -7.11
N ASN A 430 -37.94 29.17 -6.23
CA ASN A 430 -39.17 28.52 -5.74
C ASN A 430 -40.10 27.67 -6.62
N HIS A 431 -40.48 26.54 -5.98
CA HIS A 431 -41.72 25.75 -6.01
C HIS A 431 -42.28 25.36 -7.40
N SER A 432 -42.46 24.08 -7.70
CA SER A 432 -43.45 23.19 -7.06
C SER A 432 -43.00 21.74 -7.11
#